data_AF-A0A8V0Z076-F1
#
_entry.id   AF-A0A8V0Z076-F1
#
_cell.length_a   1.000
_cell.length_b   1.000
_cell.length_c   1.000
_cell.angle_alpha   90.00
_cell.angle_beta   90.00
_cell.angle_gamma   90.00
#
_symmetry.space_group_name_H-M   'P 1'
#
loop_
_entity.id
_entity.type
_entity.pdbx_description
1 polymer ?
#
loop_
_entity_poly.entity_id
_entity_poly.type
_entity_poly.pdbx_seq_one_letter_code
_entity_poly.pdbx_strand_id
1 'polypeptide(L)'
;MAAGARYFCTAGRGLEPFLAREVRARLGATEVDYVLGKVFFTTAAEPGELKELKSGERLFLLLKKCVPLSVSRNKGKMLHEIKSLLTEEPKSCLDVIATWRKLRSHEGKKDEASQENRSPHKRKPEEEINIASKRQKTEQVREIASEECQAGAGENCVVSEEESDQDCQAESKASLEGPTRSSIEKPIENEKQNFSFRVSCRCSGAIAKILTSQEIGRAVGIALRKQFGWQADLRAPDLEIFLHLNDIHSVVGIPLFRLPLANREYIKTAGLRSTVAWAMASLAEISVGAFVLDPMCGLGTILLEAAKEWPEACYWGTDTSDSQLEGASVNIKAAGLDDKIELFKASVKALPLPSESFDAVISDIPFGKKFKITKDIQLLPDILQEMERVLRVGGIIVLLLNQDLRKRMDGIAKTVENESLNAIADGAGETTAVKALNNDGNSSSLGAGIEEPVLSCGQMRFGSLVPDGIYEVSLGKTDAFIYKYKKISTAGNK
;
A
#
# COMPACT_ATOMS: atom_id res chain seq x y z
N MET A 1 33.65 2.21 9.72
CA MET A 1 32.22 2.51 9.49
C MET A 1 31.43 1.58 10.38
N ALA A 2 30.48 2.07 11.18
CA ALA A 2 29.60 1.18 11.93
C ALA A 2 28.88 0.27 10.92
N ALA A 3 28.93 -1.05 11.13
CA ALA A 3 28.25 -2.00 10.26
C ALA A 3 26.74 -1.76 10.37
N GLY A 4 26.10 -1.32 9.29
CA GLY A 4 24.66 -1.11 9.26
C GLY A 4 23.91 -2.42 9.49
N ALA A 5 22.75 -2.34 10.13
CA ALA A 5 21.88 -3.50 10.27
C ALA A 5 21.15 -3.76 8.94
N ARG A 6 20.82 -5.04 8.69
CA ARG A 6 20.09 -5.44 7.49
C ARG A 6 18.61 -5.57 7.80
N TYR A 7 17.78 -4.98 6.94
CA TYR A 7 16.35 -4.91 7.09
C TYR A 7 15.64 -5.49 5.87
N PHE A 8 14.37 -5.83 6.06
CA PHE A 8 13.44 -5.88 4.95
C PHE A 8 12.13 -5.21 5.32
N CYS A 9 11.51 -4.56 4.35
CA CYS A 9 10.22 -3.93 4.50
C CYS A 9 9.25 -4.51 3.46
N THR A 10 8.06 -4.89 3.89
CA THR A 10 7.01 -5.33 2.97
C THR A 10 6.40 -4.12 2.29
N ALA A 11 6.08 -4.25 1.01
CA ALA A 11 5.41 -3.22 0.22
C ALA A 11 4.18 -3.81 -0.50
N GLY A 12 3.23 -2.96 -0.85
CA GLY A 12 2.18 -3.34 -1.79
C GLY A 12 2.78 -3.66 -3.16
N ARG A 13 2.16 -4.56 -3.94
CA ARG A 13 2.64 -4.83 -5.30
C ARG A 13 2.67 -3.53 -6.11
N GLY A 14 3.78 -3.28 -6.78
CA GLY A 14 4.04 -2.06 -7.54
C GLY A 14 4.66 -0.91 -6.73
N LEU A 15 4.65 -0.99 -5.38
CA LEU A 15 5.27 0.01 -4.52
C LEU A 15 6.72 -0.30 -4.15
N GLU A 16 7.24 -1.46 -4.54
CA GLU A 16 8.62 -1.85 -4.26
C GLU A 16 9.65 -0.87 -4.83
N PRO A 17 9.50 -0.36 -6.08
CA PRO A 17 10.43 0.66 -6.60
C PRO A 17 10.35 1.99 -5.85
N PHE A 18 9.16 2.39 -5.38
CA PHE A 18 8.98 3.60 -4.57
C PHE A 18 9.72 3.47 -3.23
N LEU A 19 9.53 2.35 -2.55
CA LEU A 19 10.22 2.06 -1.31
C LEU A 19 11.72 1.94 -1.48
N ALA A 20 12.17 1.30 -2.57
CA ALA A 20 13.60 1.20 -2.88
C ALA A 20 14.23 2.58 -3.14
N ARG A 21 13.50 3.53 -3.75
CA ARG A 21 13.96 4.93 -3.90
C ARG A 21 13.95 5.65 -2.55
N GLU A 22 12.87 5.49 -1.78
CA GLU A 22 12.69 6.13 -0.48
C GLU A 22 13.80 5.74 0.52
N VAL A 23 14.11 4.45 0.68
CA VAL A 23 15.15 4.00 1.62
C VAL A 23 16.55 4.49 1.22
N ARG A 24 16.82 4.60 -0.09
CA ARG A 24 18.10 5.18 -0.57
C ARG A 24 18.19 6.67 -0.24
N ALA A 25 17.12 7.40 -0.55
CA ALA A 25 17.09 8.85 -0.38
C ALA A 25 17.08 9.28 1.09
N ARG A 26 16.25 8.62 1.93
CA ARG A 26 16.05 9.03 3.33
C ARG A 26 17.01 8.40 4.31
N LEU A 27 17.37 7.13 4.09
CA LEU A 27 18.13 6.35 5.06
C LEU A 27 19.59 6.11 4.61
N GLY A 28 20.01 6.69 3.49
CA GLY A 28 21.32 6.43 2.89
C GLY A 28 21.57 4.93 2.66
N ALA A 29 20.51 4.16 2.39
CA ALA A 29 20.59 2.71 2.44
C ALA A 29 21.44 2.13 1.31
N THR A 30 22.25 1.12 1.63
CA THR A 30 23.08 0.35 0.71
C THR A 30 22.54 -1.06 0.54
N GLU A 31 23.09 -1.82 -0.43
CA GLU A 31 22.66 -3.19 -0.74
C GLU A 31 21.14 -3.32 -0.94
N VAL A 32 20.55 -2.33 -1.62
CA VAL A 32 19.11 -2.25 -1.82
C VAL A 32 18.70 -3.14 -2.97
N ASP A 33 17.99 -4.23 -2.65
CA ASP A 33 17.40 -5.18 -3.59
C ASP A 33 15.92 -5.37 -3.28
N TYR A 34 15.10 -5.72 -4.27
CA TYR A 34 13.69 -5.98 -4.03
C TYR A 34 13.16 -7.13 -4.88
N VAL A 35 12.15 -7.78 -4.34
CA VAL A 35 11.36 -8.85 -4.95
C VAL A 35 9.89 -8.50 -4.78
N LEU A 36 8.99 -9.26 -5.39
CA LEU A 36 7.56 -8.99 -5.28
C LEU A 36 7.09 -8.88 -3.80
N GLY A 37 6.63 -7.70 -3.45
CA GLY A 37 6.11 -7.29 -2.15
C GLY A 37 7.14 -7.06 -1.05
N LYS A 38 8.46 -7.03 -1.32
CA LYS A 38 9.50 -6.79 -0.31
C LYS A 38 10.72 -6.06 -0.86
N VAL A 39 11.22 -5.11 -0.07
CA VAL A 39 12.51 -4.44 -0.29
C VAL A 39 13.46 -4.81 0.84
N PHE A 40 14.67 -5.23 0.50
CA PHE A 40 15.77 -5.52 1.42
C PHE A 40 16.81 -4.42 1.30
N PHE A 41 17.40 -4.03 2.43
CA PHE A 41 18.37 -2.95 2.45
C PHE A 41 19.21 -2.98 3.73
N THR A 42 20.39 -2.35 3.68
CA THR A 42 21.28 -2.16 4.83
C THR A 42 21.37 -0.68 5.15
N THR A 43 21.22 -0.30 6.41
CA THR A 43 21.37 1.10 6.85
C THR A 43 21.84 1.18 8.30
N ALA A 44 22.46 2.31 8.65
CA ALA A 44 22.80 2.67 10.02
C ALA A 44 21.83 3.71 10.61
N ALA A 45 20.71 3.99 9.93
CA ALA A 45 19.69 4.93 10.37
C ALA A 45 19.04 4.52 11.70
N GLU A 46 18.66 5.51 12.49
CA GLU A 46 18.04 5.31 13.80
C GLU A 46 16.58 4.83 13.67
N PRO A 47 16.02 4.16 14.69
CA PRO A 47 14.61 3.70 14.69
C PRO A 47 13.59 4.79 14.35
N GLY A 48 13.85 6.03 14.78
CA GLY A 48 12.98 7.17 14.47
C GLY A 48 12.89 7.46 12.97
N GLU A 49 14.02 7.43 12.26
CA GLU A 49 14.07 7.64 10.81
C GLU A 49 13.41 6.48 10.05
N LEU A 50 13.61 5.26 10.53
CA LEU A 50 12.98 4.05 9.99
C LEU A 50 11.44 4.09 10.11
N LYS A 51 10.91 4.72 11.16
CA LYS A 51 9.46 4.89 11.38
C LYS A 51 8.83 5.89 10.41
N GLU A 52 9.62 6.81 9.86
CA GLU A 52 9.14 7.83 8.92
C GLU A 52 8.96 7.35 7.48
N LEU A 53 9.33 6.10 7.17
CA LEU A 53 9.08 5.51 5.85
C LEU A 53 7.58 5.52 5.51
N LYS A 54 7.25 6.02 4.33
CA LYS A 54 5.88 6.28 3.89
C LYS A 54 5.36 5.28 2.86
N SER A 55 6.21 4.71 2.02
CA SER A 55 5.79 3.75 0.98
C SER A 55 5.77 2.28 1.45
N GLY A 56 6.38 2.00 2.62
CA GLY A 56 6.43 0.67 3.22
C GLY A 56 5.20 0.30 4.06
N GLU A 57 4.92 -1.00 4.17
CA GLU A 57 3.83 -1.53 5.01
C GLU A 57 4.32 -1.95 6.40
N ARG A 58 5.27 -2.88 6.48
CA ARG A 58 5.80 -3.40 7.76
C ARG A 58 7.31 -3.57 7.63
N LEU A 59 8.03 -3.06 8.62
CA LEU A 59 9.49 -3.13 8.68
C LEU A 59 9.95 -4.23 9.63
N PHE A 60 10.99 -4.94 9.21
CA PHE A 60 11.57 -6.06 9.94
C PHE A 60 13.09 -5.95 9.94
N LEU A 61 13.71 -6.30 11.06
CA LEU A 61 15.13 -6.63 11.11
C LEU A 61 15.33 -8.02 10.49
N LEU A 62 16.22 -8.13 9.50
CA LEU A 62 16.44 -9.38 8.77
C LEU A 62 17.32 -10.33 9.60
N LEU A 63 16.81 -11.53 9.88
CA LEU A 63 17.59 -12.61 10.49
C LEU A 63 18.26 -13.47 9.41
N LYS A 64 17.47 -13.93 8.43
CA LYS A 64 17.96 -14.82 7.37
C LYS A 64 17.13 -14.64 6.10
N LYS A 65 17.80 -14.62 4.95
CA LYS A 65 17.19 -14.67 3.61
C LYS A 65 17.80 -15.87 2.88
N CYS A 66 16.95 -16.78 2.44
CA CYS A 66 17.33 -17.97 1.70
C CYS A 66 16.55 -18.06 0.39
N VAL A 67 17.09 -18.84 -0.55
CA VAL A 67 16.36 -19.33 -1.72
C VAL A 67 15.11 -20.13 -1.29
N PRO A 68 14.12 -20.34 -2.18
CA PRO A 68 12.97 -21.19 -1.89
C PRO A 68 13.39 -22.55 -1.36
N LEU A 69 12.72 -23.03 -0.31
CA LEU A 69 12.98 -24.35 0.25
C LEU A 69 12.54 -25.43 -0.74
N SER A 70 13.30 -26.52 -0.80
CA SER A 70 12.99 -27.63 -1.69
C SER A 70 11.72 -28.34 -1.22
N VAL A 71 10.66 -28.25 -2.00
CA VAL A 71 9.38 -28.88 -1.67
C VAL A 71 9.50 -30.40 -1.87
N SER A 72 9.31 -31.16 -0.81
CA SER A 72 9.33 -32.63 -0.84
C SER A 72 8.01 -33.20 -0.36
N ARG A 73 7.66 -34.43 -0.79
CA ARG A 73 6.47 -35.13 -0.27
C ARG A 73 6.57 -35.46 1.22
N ASN A 74 7.78 -35.47 1.79
CA ASN A 74 8.00 -35.77 3.20
C ASN A 74 7.89 -34.49 4.05
N LYS A 75 6.75 -34.35 4.75
CA LYS A 75 6.50 -33.24 5.68
C LYS A 75 7.59 -33.07 6.75
N GLY A 76 8.09 -34.19 7.29
CA GLY A 76 9.12 -34.18 8.33
C GLY A 76 10.44 -33.57 7.84
N LYS A 77 10.86 -33.92 6.61
CA LYS A 77 12.06 -33.34 5.99
C LYS A 77 11.92 -31.83 5.79
N MET A 78 10.77 -31.38 5.29
CA MET A 78 10.50 -29.94 5.11
C MET A 78 10.51 -29.20 6.44
N LEU A 79 9.84 -29.73 7.47
CA LEU A 79 9.83 -29.10 8.80
C LEU A 79 11.24 -29.07 9.43
N HIS A 80 12.07 -30.07 9.17
CA HIS A 80 13.47 -30.07 9.61
C HIS A 80 14.25 -28.92 8.95
N GLU A 81 14.15 -28.77 7.63
CA GLU A 81 14.80 -27.69 6.87
C GLU A 81 14.32 -26.30 7.33
N ILE A 82 13.01 -26.13 7.57
CA ILE A 82 12.46 -24.87 8.08
C ILE A 82 12.98 -24.54 9.49
N LYS A 83 13.09 -25.54 10.38
CA LYS A 83 13.67 -25.34 11.71
C LYS A 83 15.14 -24.94 11.61
N SER A 84 15.87 -25.58 10.71
CA SER A 84 17.32 -25.38 10.56
C SER A 84 17.67 -23.94 10.17
N LEU A 85 16.76 -23.23 9.48
CA LEU A 85 16.88 -21.78 9.21
C LEU A 85 17.17 -20.93 10.46
N LEU A 86 16.67 -21.34 11.63
CA LEU A 86 16.81 -20.62 12.89
C LEU A 86 17.75 -21.31 13.88
N THR A 87 17.92 -22.64 13.76
CA THR A 87 18.65 -23.42 14.79
C THR A 87 20.12 -23.70 14.46
N GLU A 88 20.55 -23.62 13.19
CA GLU A 88 21.93 -23.94 12.77
C GLU A 88 22.98 -22.95 13.28
N GLU A 89 22.65 -21.65 13.34
CA GLU A 89 23.57 -20.58 13.77
C GLU A 89 23.00 -19.76 14.94
N PRO A 90 22.92 -20.33 16.16
CA PRO A 90 22.27 -19.67 17.29
C PRO A 90 22.96 -18.37 17.72
N LYS A 91 24.27 -18.22 17.54
CA LYS A 91 25.00 -16.99 17.88
C LYS A 91 24.55 -15.80 17.03
N SER A 92 24.48 -15.98 15.71
CA SER A 92 24.00 -14.97 14.77
C SER A 92 22.58 -14.51 15.09
N CYS A 93 21.69 -15.46 15.43
CA CYS A 93 20.32 -15.14 15.86
C CYS A 93 20.32 -14.27 17.13
N LEU A 94 21.12 -14.62 18.14
CA LEU A 94 21.23 -13.87 19.39
C LEU A 94 21.83 -12.47 19.17
N ASP A 95 22.80 -12.32 18.27
CA ASP A 95 23.40 -11.02 17.93
C ASP A 95 22.38 -10.07 17.28
N VAL A 96 21.54 -10.60 16.38
CA VAL A 96 20.46 -9.84 15.75
C VAL A 96 19.38 -9.49 16.78
N ILE A 97 19.03 -10.40 17.70
CA ILE A 97 18.09 -10.11 18.80
C ILE A 97 18.66 -9.03 19.73
N ALA A 98 19.95 -9.08 20.06
CA ALA A 98 20.61 -8.06 20.85
C ALA A 98 20.57 -6.69 20.15
N THR A 99 20.77 -6.67 18.82
CA THR A 99 20.62 -5.47 17.99
C THR A 99 19.18 -4.94 18.04
N TRP A 100 18.18 -5.81 17.86
CA TRP A 100 16.76 -5.45 17.97
C TRP A 100 16.40 -4.84 19.34
N ARG A 101 16.93 -5.40 20.44
CA ARG A 101 16.69 -4.83 21.78
C ARG A 101 17.28 -3.44 21.95
N LYS A 102 18.48 -3.21 21.42
CA LYS A 102 19.11 -1.87 21.44
C LYS A 102 18.20 -0.88 20.72
N LEU A 103 17.71 -1.24 19.52
CA LEU A 103 16.80 -0.39 18.74
C LEU A 103 15.51 -0.06 19.51
N ARG A 104 14.92 -1.02 20.23
CA ARG A 104 13.71 -0.78 21.05
C ARG A 104 13.96 0.06 22.31
N SER A 105 15.12 -0.10 22.94
CA SER A 105 15.46 0.65 24.17
C SER A 105 15.59 2.16 23.92
N HIS A 106 15.86 2.55 22.66
CA HIS A 106 15.88 3.94 22.23
C HIS A 106 14.49 4.53 21.93
N GLU A 107 13.44 3.71 21.71
CA GLU A 107 12.06 4.20 21.56
C GLU A 107 11.46 4.62 22.91
N GLY A 108 11.70 3.85 23.98
CA GLY A 108 11.10 4.10 25.30
C GLY A 108 11.44 5.46 25.92
N LYS A 109 12.57 6.07 25.55
CA LYS A 109 12.98 7.39 26.07
C LYS A 109 12.24 8.58 25.45
N LYS A 110 11.52 8.40 24.34
CA LYS A 110 10.71 9.48 23.73
C LYS A 110 9.22 9.40 24.11
N ASP A 111 8.73 8.21 24.47
CA ASP A 111 7.32 8.01 24.81
C ASP A 111 6.98 8.37 26.27
N GLU A 112 7.97 8.43 27.18
CA GLU A 112 7.77 8.84 28.59
C GLU A 112 7.36 10.31 28.77
N ALA A 113 7.56 11.17 27.77
CA ALA A 113 7.14 12.58 27.84
C ALA A 113 5.66 12.83 27.49
N SER A 114 4.88 11.79 27.12
CA SER A 114 3.47 11.93 26.72
C SER A 114 2.49 11.01 27.45
N GLN A 115 2.94 10.26 28.46
CA GLN A 115 2.07 9.42 29.28
C GLN A 115 2.15 9.77 30.76
N GLU A 116 1.57 10.90 31.13
CA GLU A 116 0.98 11.05 32.46
C GLU A 116 -0.53 11.18 32.34
N ASN A 117 -1.22 10.30 33.07
CA ASN A 117 -2.67 10.24 33.31
C ASN A 117 -3.59 9.68 32.22
N ARG A 118 -3.60 8.35 32.06
CA ARG A 118 -4.87 7.60 31.93
C ARG A 118 -4.80 6.27 32.68
N SER A 119 -5.53 6.20 33.79
CA SER A 119 -5.78 4.98 34.55
C SER A 119 -6.69 4.01 33.75
N PRO A 120 -6.58 2.69 33.99
CA PRO A 120 -7.36 1.69 33.27
C PRO A 120 -8.79 1.64 33.83
N HIS A 121 -9.70 2.43 33.27
CA HIS A 121 -11.12 2.27 33.55
C HIS A 121 -11.66 1.02 32.84
N LYS A 122 -12.09 0.06 33.66
CA LYS A 122 -12.98 -1.06 33.32
C LYS A 122 -14.07 -0.62 32.33
N ARG A 123 -14.08 -1.18 31.13
CA ARG A 123 -15.25 -1.10 30.23
C ARG A 123 -16.26 -2.17 30.65
N LYS A 124 -17.48 -1.74 30.96
CA LYS A 124 -18.68 -2.58 30.93
C LYS A 124 -19.02 -2.91 29.46
N PRO A 125 -19.61 -4.08 29.17
CA PRO A 125 -20.04 -4.45 27.83
C PRO A 125 -21.45 -3.94 27.60
N GLU A 126 -21.68 -3.13 26.57
CA GLU A 126 -23.01 -2.92 25.98
C GLU A 126 -22.85 -2.21 24.62
N GLU A 127 -23.70 -2.62 23.67
CA GLU A 127 -23.85 -2.15 22.27
C GLU A 127 -22.98 -2.82 21.18
N GLU A 128 -23.08 -4.15 21.11
CA GLU A 128 -23.10 -4.88 19.83
C GLU A 128 -24.44 -4.67 19.11
N ILE A 129 -24.60 -3.59 18.33
CA ILE A 129 -25.63 -3.55 17.28
C ILE A 129 -25.08 -2.80 16.06
N ASN A 130 -24.77 -3.57 15.01
CA ASN A 130 -24.90 -3.25 13.57
C ASN A 130 -23.85 -3.98 12.70
N ILE A 131 -23.74 -5.30 12.87
CA ILE A 131 -23.20 -6.21 11.86
C ILE A 131 -24.22 -7.34 11.63
N ALA A 132 -25.48 -6.98 11.35
CA ALA A 132 -26.54 -7.93 10.98
C ALA A 132 -27.34 -7.48 9.74
N SER A 133 -27.28 -6.22 9.32
CA SER A 133 -28.09 -5.69 8.21
C SER A 133 -27.47 -5.82 6.81
N LYS A 134 -26.42 -6.63 6.63
CA LYS A 134 -25.82 -6.88 5.30
C LYS A 134 -25.76 -8.35 4.85
N ARG A 135 -26.41 -9.26 5.57
CA ARG A 135 -26.65 -10.64 5.11
C ARG A 135 -28.08 -10.93 4.66
N GLN A 136 -29.07 -10.14 5.06
CA GLN A 136 -30.48 -10.36 4.68
C GLN A 136 -30.94 -9.75 3.33
N LYS A 137 -30.02 -9.38 2.42
CA LYS A 137 -30.40 -8.93 1.06
C LYS A 137 -29.90 -9.80 -0.08
N THR A 138 -29.41 -11.01 0.23
CA THR A 138 -28.95 -11.97 -0.79
C THR A 138 -29.72 -13.30 -0.77
N GLU A 139 -30.75 -13.45 0.09
CA GLU A 139 -31.57 -14.67 0.19
C GLU A 139 -33.00 -14.54 -0.36
N GLN A 140 -33.48 -13.35 -0.73
CA GLN A 140 -34.82 -13.16 -1.33
C GLN A 140 -34.88 -13.32 -2.87
N VAL A 141 -33.86 -13.90 -3.51
CA VAL A 141 -33.86 -14.13 -4.98
C VAL A 141 -33.59 -15.59 -5.35
N ARG A 142 -33.75 -16.54 -4.42
CA ARG A 142 -33.62 -17.98 -4.73
C ARG A 142 -34.80 -18.87 -4.31
N GLU A 143 -35.93 -18.28 -3.92
CA GLU A 143 -37.20 -18.99 -3.70
C GLU A 143 -38.24 -18.60 -4.76
N ILE A 144 -37.91 -18.80 -6.04
CA ILE A 144 -38.91 -19.09 -7.09
C ILE A 144 -38.26 -20.09 -8.04
N ALA A 145 -38.27 -21.36 -7.65
CA ALA A 145 -38.19 -22.55 -8.51
C ALA A 145 -37.69 -23.75 -7.69
N SER A 146 -38.60 -24.42 -7.00
CA SER A 146 -38.59 -25.88 -6.78
C SER A 146 -39.58 -26.26 -5.68
N GLU A 147 -40.88 -26.14 -5.98
CA GLU A 147 -41.90 -26.98 -5.36
C GLU A 147 -41.99 -28.25 -6.22
N GLU A 148 -41.65 -29.39 -5.63
CA GLU A 148 -42.35 -30.68 -5.76
C GLU A 148 -41.47 -31.82 -5.20
N CYS A 149 -41.90 -32.34 -4.05
CA CYS A 149 -42.16 -33.77 -3.79
C CYS A 149 -41.89 -34.12 -2.31
N GLN A 150 -42.93 -34.69 -1.72
CA GLN A 150 -43.08 -35.08 -0.33
C GLN A 150 -42.42 -36.43 0.00
N ALA A 151 -42.30 -36.62 1.32
CA ALA A 151 -42.58 -37.83 2.11
C ALA A 151 -41.40 -38.72 2.55
N GLY A 152 -41.39 -39.02 3.86
CA GLY A 152 -40.91 -40.31 4.37
C GLY A 152 -40.06 -40.32 5.65
N ALA A 153 -40.72 -40.21 6.81
CA ALA A 153 -40.56 -40.97 8.07
C ALA A 153 -39.18 -41.37 8.66
N GLY A 154 -39.08 -41.24 10.00
CA GLY A 154 -38.55 -42.33 10.85
C GLY A 154 -37.53 -42.00 11.93
N GLU A 155 -38.02 -41.74 13.16
CA GLU A 155 -37.57 -42.29 14.48
C GLU A 155 -36.07 -42.24 14.88
N ASN A 156 -35.68 -41.54 15.97
CA ASN A 156 -35.63 -41.94 17.40
C ASN A 156 -34.17 -41.71 17.88
N CYS A 157 -33.76 -41.36 19.11
CA CYS A 157 -34.39 -40.97 20.39
C CYS A 157 -33.25 -40.57 21.37
N VAL A 158 -33.52 -39.64 22.32
CA VAL A 158 -32.98 -39.54 23.72
C VAL A 158 -31.49 -39.12 23.91
N VAL A 159 -31.13 -37.92 24.42
CA VAL A 159 -31.23 -37.31 25.80
C VAL A 159 -30.29 -38.03 26.80
N SER A 160 -29.45 -37.44 27.66
CA SER A 160 -29.54 -36.23 28.50
C SER A 160 -28.17 -35.69 28.97
N GLU A 161 -28.22 -34.42 29.39
CA GLU A 161 -27.28 -33.65 30.22
C GLU A 161 -27.34 -34.09 31.71
N GLU A 162 -26.30 -33.82 32.49
CA GLU A 162 -26.33 -32.91 33.66
C GLU A 162 -25.03 -32.92 34.50
N GLU A 163 -24.85 -31.81 35.20
CA GLU A 163 -23.68 -31.26 35.89
C GLU A 163 -23.36 -31.90 37.25
N SER A 164 -22.16 -31.64 37.80
CA SER A 164 -22.02 -31.10 39.16
C SER A 164 -20.58 -30.69 39.49
N ASP A 165 -20.44 -29.47 40.01
CA ASP A 165 -19.27 -28.90 40.68
C ASP A 165 -19.14 -29.45 42.11
N GLN A 166 -17.89 -29.63 42.60
CA GLN A 166 -17.52 -29.19 43.96
C GLN A 166 -16.00 -29.22 44.23
N ASP A 167 -15.53 -28.09 44.78
CA ASP A 167 -14.21 -27.79 45.32
C ASP A 167 -13.72 -28.75 46.42
N CYS A 168 -12.39 -28.86 46.57
CA CYS A 168 -11.72 -28.83 47.88
C CYS A 168 -10.22 -28.53 47.73
N GLN A 169 -9.78 -27.44 48.37
CA GLN A 169 -8.39 -27.16 48.71
C GLN A 169 -7.92 -28.06 49.88
N ALA A 170 -6.65 -28.45 49.88
CA ALA A 170 -5.91 -28.76 51.11
C ALA A 170 -4.40 -28.51 50.91
N GLU A 171 -3.88 -27.53 51.63
CA GLU A 171 -2.45 -27.34 51.88
C GLU A 171 -1.94 -28.43 52.83
N SER A 172 -0.69 -28.87 52.64
CA SER A 172 0.21 -29.15 53.77
C SER A 172 1.66 -29.27 53.33
N LYS A 173 2.50 -28.40 53.91
CA LYS A 173 3.96 -28.45 53.93
C LYS A 173 4.43 -29.63 54.78
N ALA A 174 5.51 -30.31 54.36
CA ALA A 174 6.51 -30.85 55.28
C ALA A 174 7.85 -31.03 54.56
N SER A 175 8.83 -30.29 55.06
CA SER A 175 10.26 -30.30 54.76
C SER A 175 10.96 -31.48 55.42
N LEU A 176 11.93 -32.09 54.72
CA LEU A 176 13.00 -32.92 55.31
C LEU A 176 14.27 -32.72 54.49
N GLU A 177 15.29 -32.12 55.09
CA GLU A 177 16.65 -32.02 54.57
C GLU A 177 17.46 -33.30 54.86
N GLY A 178 18.37 -33.64 53.93
CA GLY A 178 19.43 -34.62 54.09
C GLY A 178 20.57 -34.34 53.09
N PRO A 179 21.84 -34.73 53.39
CA PRO A 179 23.00 -33.88 53.13
C PRO A 179 23.85 -34.23 51.88
N THR A 180 24.50 -33.18 51.38
CA THR A 180 25.75 -33.06 50.59
C THR A 180 26.36 -34.30 49.92
N ARG A 181 26.58 -34.19 48.59
CA ARG A 181 27.83 -34.62 47.93
C ARG A 181 28.12 -33.80 46.68
N SER A 182 29.42 -33.71 46.42
CA SER A 182 30.16 -32.68 45.71
C SER A 182 30.08 -32.70 44.18
N SER A 183 30.55 -31.57 43.63
CA SER A 183 31.18 -31.37 42.32
C SER A 183 30.31 -31.56 41.08
N ILE A 184 29.98 -30.44 40.43
CA ILE A 184 30.33 -30.17 39.03
C ILE A 184 30.40 -28.64 38.89
N GLU A 185 31.47 -28.18 38.26
CA GLU A 185 31.77 -26.79 37.95
C GLU A 185 30.57 -26.08 37.31
N LYS A 186 30.25 -24.88 37.83
CA LYS A 186 29.20 -24.04 37.29
C LYS A 186 29.51 -23.71 35.83
N PRO A 187 28.63 -24.01 34.87
CA PRO A 187 28.74 -23.41 33.55
C PRO A 187 28.46 -21.91 33.73
N ILE A 188 29.33 -21.11 33.11
CA ILE A 188 29.25 -19.66 32.98
C ILE A 188 27.79 -19.22 32.87
N GLU A 189 27.35 -18.39 33.83
CA GLU A 189 26.04 -17.74 33.85
C GLU A 189 25.94 -16.81 32.63
N ASN A 190 25.58 -17.37 31.47
CA ASN A 190 24.84 -16.61 30.49
C ASN A 190 23.51 -16.30 31.16
N GLU A 191 23.26 -15.03 31.48
CA GLU A 191 21.96 -14.52 31.92
C GLU A 191 20.87 -15.27 31.14
N LYS A 192 20.14 -16.16 31.82
CA LYS A 192 18.94 -16.80 31.26
C LYS A 192 17.91 -15.69 31.13
N GLN A 193 18.04 -14.91 30.06
CA GLN A 193 17.09 -13.88 29.71
C GLN A 193 15.77 -14.60 29.45
N ASN A 194 14.84 -14.39 30.37
CA ASN A 194 13.56 -15.07 30.39
C ASN A 194 12.60 -14.21 29.58
N PHE A 195 12.47 -14.49 28.27
CA PHE A 195 11.59 -13.72 27.39
C PHE A 195 10.45 -14.57 26.88
N SER A 196 9.30 -13.90 26.73
CA SER A 196 8.14 -14.43 26.05
C SER A 196 8.27 -14.21 24.55
N PHE A 197 7.85 -15.18 23.75
CA PHE A 197 7.92 -15.05 22.29
C PHE A 197 6.72 -15.68 21.58
N ARG A 198 6.49 -15.23 20.35
CA ARG A 198 5.63 -15.91 19.39
C ARG A 198 6.35 -16.14 18.07
N VAL A 199 5.87 -17.13 17.34
CA VAL A 199 6.26 -17.36 15.95
C VAL A 199 5.07 -17.08 15.06
N SER A 200 5.23 -16.11 14.16
CA SER A 200 4.25 -15.78 13.14
C SER A 200 4.74 -16.30 11.80
N CYS A 201 3.92 -17.08 11.10
CA CYS A 201 4.30 -17.65 9.82
C CYS A 201 3.30 -17.28 8.73
N ARG A 202 3.81 -16.91 7.56
CA ARG A 202 3.05 -16.75 6.33
C ARG A 202 3.61 -17.67 5.27
N CYS A 203 2.77 -18.58 4.79
CA CYS A 203 3.10 -19.48 3.71
C CYS A 203 2.21 -19.21 2.51
N SER A 204 2.80 -19.29 1.32
CA SER A 204 2.09 -19.28 0.04
C SER A 204 2.77 -20.23 -0.94
N GLY A 205 2.11 -20.53 -2.06
CA GLY A 205 2.72 -21.35 -3.10
C GLY A 205 2.72 -22.84 -2.77
N ALA A 206 3.74 -23.56 -3.24
CA ALA A 206 3.85 -25.01 -3.12
C ALA A 206 3.97 -25.48 -1.66
N ILE A 207 4.66 -24.73 -0.80
CA ILE A 207 4.78 -25.05 0.64
C ILE A 207 3.41 -25.04 1.32
N ALA A 208 2.58 -24.03 1.04
CA ALA A 208 1.27 -23.87 1.65
C ALA A 208 0.27 -24.98 1.28
N LYS A 209 0.53 -25.73 0.19
CA LYS A 209 -0.27 -26.90 -0.21
C LYS A 209 0.01 -28.13 0.66
N ILE A 210 1.14 -28.17 1.37
CA ILE A 210 1.61 -29.33 2.13
C ILE A 210 1.61 -29.07 3.64
N LEU A 211 2.06 -27.87 4.03
CA LEU A 211 2.18 -27.45 5.43
C LEU A 211 1.37 -26.17 5.64
N THR A 212 0.61 -26.16 6.73
CA THR A 212 -0.08 -24.97 7.20
C THR A 212 0.90 -24.05 7.93
N SER A 213 0.64 -22.74 7.90
CA SER A 213 1.41 -21.76 8.67
C SER A 213 1.43 -22.07 10.18
N GLN A 214 0.35 -22.65 10.70
CA GLN A 214 0.23 -23.04 12.11
C GLN A 214 1.13 -24.24 12.45
N GLU A 215 1.18 -25.27 11.60
CA GLU A 215 2.09 -26.40 11.78
C GLU A 215 3.55 -25.94 11.80
N ILE A 216 3.92 -25.03 10.90
CA ILE A 216 5.27 -24.47 10.82
C ILE A 216 5.57 -23.62 12.06
N GLY A 217 4.67 -22.69 12.41
CA GLY A 217 4.83 -21.84 13.60
C GLY A 217 5.00 -22.67 14.88
N ARG A 218 4.19 -23.72 15.07
CA ARG A 218 4.32 -24.65 16.20
C ARG A 218 5.64 -25.40 16.19
N ALA A 219 6.04 -25.92 15.04
CA ALA A 219 7.27 -26.71 14.92
C ALA A 219 8.54 -25.88 15.20
N VAL A 220 8.58 -24.64 14.70
CA VAL A 220 9.65 -23.67 14.96
C VAL A 220 9.60 -23.21 16.42
N GLY A 221 8.43 -22.91 16.96
CA GLY A 221 8.27 -22.50 18.37
C GLY A 221 8.79 -23.56 19.35
N ILE A 222 8.49 -24.84 19.11
CA ILE A 222 9.03 -25.95 19.91
C ILE A 222 10.56 -26.01 19.81
N ALA A 223 11.12 -25.82 18.61
CA ALA A 223 12.57 -25.85 18.40
C ALA A 223 13.27 -24.71 19.15
N LEU A 224 12.76 -23.48 19.05
CA LEU A 224 13.30 -22.31 19.75
C LEU A 224 13.20 -22.44 21.27
N ARG A 225 12.06 -22.93 21.78
CA ARG A 225 11.87 -23.21 23.22
C ARG A 225 12.91 -24.23 23.72
N LYS A 226 13.17 -25.30 22.96
CA LYS A 226 14.17 -26.31 23.33
C LYS A 226 15.60 -25.77 23.29
N GLN A 227 15.93 -24.96 22.29
CA GLN A 227 17.29 -24.47 22.07
C GLN A 227 17.66 -23.34 23.03
N PHE A 228 16.75 -22.41 23.28
CA PHE A 228 17.05 -21.20 24.03
C PHE A 228 16.29 -21.06 25.36
N GLY A 229 15.33 -21.95 25.64
CA GLY A 229 14.58 -21.94 26.91
C GLY A 229 13.48 -20.89 27.03
N TRP A 230 13.10 -20.22 25.93
CA TRP A 230 12.11 -19.13 25.95
C TRP A 230 10.68 -19.63 26.19
N GLN A 231 9.84 -18.75 26.73
CA GLN A 231 8.43 -19.06 27.01
C GLN A 231 7.53 -18.61 25.86
N ALA A 232 6.61 -19.46 25.40
CA ALA A 232 5.70 -19.07 24.34
C ALA A 232 4.55 -18.22 24.90
N ASP A 233 4.34 -17.02 24.36
CA ASP A 233 3.14 -16.19 24.60
C ASP A 233 2.58 -15.74 23.25
N LEU A 234 1.36 -16.16 22.93
CA LEU A 234 0.70 -15.86 21.66
C LEU A 234 -0.08 -14.54 21.67
N ARG A 235 -0.37 -13.99 22.86
CA ARG A 235 -1.22 -12.81 23.05
C ARG A 235 -0.37 -11.55 23.22
N ALA A 236 0.61 -11.58 24.12
CA ALA A 236 1.43 -10.42 24.48
C ALA A 236 2.93 -10.76 24.53
N PRO A 237 3.52 -11.25 23.42
CA PRO A 237 4.92 -11.61 23.39
C PRO A 237 5.84 -10.38 23.51
N ASP A 238 6.99 -10.58 24.15
CA ASP A 238 8.10 -9.62 24.09
C ASP A 238 8.71 -9.60 22.69
N LEU A 239 8.91 -10.78 22.10
CA LEU A 239 9.55 -11.00 20.81
C LEU A 239 8.63 -11.72 19.81
N GLU A 240 8.51 -11.18 18.61
CA GLU A 240 7.89 -11.88 17.48
C GLU A 240 8.95 -12.31 16.47
N ILE A 241 9.01 -13.60 16.17
CA ILE A 241 9.80 -14.12 15.04
C ILE A 241 8.85 -14.36 13.89
N PHE A 242 9.06 -13.63 12.79
CA PHE A 242 8.26 -13.70 11.60
C PHE A 242 8.96 -14.52 10.51
N LEU A 243 8.25 -15.50 9.96
CA LEU A 243 8.69 -16.32 8.83
C LEU A 243 7.75 -16.10 7.64
N HIS A 244 8.32 -15.79 6.48
CA HIS A 244 7.60 -15.78 5.22
C HIS A 244 8.25 -16.76 4.26
N LEU A 245 7.53 -17.83 3.94
CA LEU A 245 7.97 -18.90 3.05
C LEU A 245 7.10 -18.91 1.79
N ASN A 246 7.71 -18.77 0.61
CA ASN A 246 7.01 -18.87 -0.66
C ASN A 246 7.93 -19.45 -1.75
N ASP A 247 7.40 -19.52 -2.98
CA ASP A 247 8.10 -20.12 -4.12
C ASP A 247 9.24 -19.24 -4.67
N ILE A 248 9.42 -18.02 -4.15
CA ILE A 248 10.42 -17.03 -4.61
C ILE A 248 11.55 -16.88 -3.59
N HIS A 249 11.24 -16.91 -2.29
CA HIS A 249 12.21 -16.76 -1.21
C HIS A 249 11.68 -17.29 0.12
N SER A 250 12.60 -17.59 1.02
CA SER A 250 12.33 -17.86 2.43
C SER A 250 13.01 -16.79 3.28
N VAL A 251 12.22 -16.05 4.05
CA VAL A 251 12.72 -14.92 4.84
C VAL A 251 12.30 -15.08 6.29
N VAL A 252 13.24 -14.84 7.19
CA VAL A 252 13.04 -14.79 8.63
C VAL A 252 13.47 -13.42 9.14
N GLY A 253 12.67 -12.82 10.00
CA GLY A 253 13.02 -11.57 10.65
C GLY A 253 12.18 -11.24 11.85
N ILE A 254 12.49 -10.12 12.48
CA ILE A 254 11.85 -9.62 13.69
C ILE A 254 11.14 -8.31 13.33
N PRO A 255 9.80 -8.19 13.49
CA PRO A 255 9.12 -6.92 13.28
C PRO A 255 9.74 -5.85 14.18
N LEU A 256 10.09 -4.70 13.59
CA LEU A 256 10.68 -3.61 14.37
C LEU A 256 9.61 -2.90 15.20
N PHE A 257 8.43 -2.68 14.60
CA PHE A 257 7.30 -2.00 15.23
C PHE A 257 6.09 -2.92 15.39
N ARG A 258 5.31 -2.65 16.45
CA ARG A 258 4.06 -3.38 16.73
C ARG A 258 3.01 -3.16 15.63
N LEU A 259 2.81 -1.90 15.23
CA LEU A 259 1.88 -1.50 14.19
C LEU A 259 2.61 -1.38 12.83
N PRO A 260 1.92 -1.64 11.70
CA PRO A 260 2.44 -1.34 10.37
C PRO A 260 2.79 0.14 10.19
N LEU A 261 3.81 0.45 9.39
CA LEU A 261 4.16 1.81 8.96
C LEU A 261 3.02 2.50 8.20
N ALA A 262 2.29 1.70 7.42
CA ALA A 262 1.11 2.17 6.67
C ALA A 262 -0.05 2.63 7.58
N ASN A 263 -0.02 2.31 8.87
CA ASN A 263 -1.02 2.77 9.82
C ASN A 263 -0.66 4.17 10.34
N ARG A 264 -1.26 5.20 9.74
CA ARG A 264 -1.02 6.60 10.09
C ARG A 264 -1.88 7.02 11.26
N GLU A 265 -1.27 7.40 12.39
CA GLU A 265 -2.00 7.84 13.59
C GLU A 265 -2.86 9.10 13.35
N TYR A 266 -2.46 9.91 12.37
CA TYR A 266 -3.14 11.13 11.94
C TYR A 266 -4.30 10.92 10.97
N ILE A 267 -4.55 9.69 10.49
CA ILE A 267 -5.72 9.36 9.65
C ILE A 267 -6.73 8.60 10.50
N LYS A 268 -7.90 9.20 10.76
CA LYS A 268 -8.96 8.59 11.58
C LYS A 268 -9.91 7.74 10.76
N THR A 269 -10.29 8.23 9.58
CA THR A 269 -11.18 7.55 8.66
C THR A 269 -10.40 7.18 7.40
N ALA A 270 -10.27 5.88 7.15
CA ALA A 270 -9.48 5.38 6.03
C ALA A 270 -10.15 5.66 4.68
N GLY A 271 -9.43 6.34 3.78
CA GLY A 271 -9.77 6.50 2.36
C GLY A 271 -8.88 5.62 1.48
N LEU A 272 -8.24 6.23 0.49
CA LEU A 272 -7.19 5.57 -0.30
C LEU A 272 -6.07 5.09 0.65
N ARG A 273 -5.43 3.97 0.31
CA ARG A 273 -4.32 3.45 1.11
C ARG A 273 -3.18 4.49 1.17
N SER A 274 -2.75 4.86 2.37
CA SER A 274 -1.74 5.91 2.60
C SER A 274 -0.43 5.71 1.83
N THR A 275 0.03 4.46 1.69
CA THR A 275 1.26 4.16 0.92
C THR A 275 1.09 4.46 -0.57
N VAL A 276 -0.10 4.30 -1.13
CA VAL A 276 -0.43 4.63 -2.53
C VAL A 276 -0.62 6.13 -2.67
N ALA A 277 -1.35 6.76 -1.74
CA ALA A 277 -1.53 8.20 -1.69
C ALA A 277 -0.18 8.96 -1.65
N TRP A 278 0.74 8.52 -0.79
CA TRP A 278 2.10 9.06 -0.75
C TRP A 278 2.87 8.81 -2.04
N ALA A 279 2.77 7.61 -2.63
CA ALA A 279 3.43 7.30 -3.90
C ALA A 279 2.94 8.23 -5.03
N MET A 280 1.63 8.53 -5.08
CA MET A 280 1.08 9.50 -6.03
C MET A 280 1.64 10.90 -5.78
N ALA A 281 1.63 11.38 -4.53
CA ALA A 281 2.18 12.70 -4.20
C ALA A 281 3.68 12.82 -4.49
N SER A 282 4.45 11.75 -4.29
CA SER A 282 5.88 11.71 -4.62
C SER A 282 6.21 11.85 -6.10
N LEU A 283 5.24 11.58 -6.99
CA LEU A 283 5.39 11.77 -8.43
C LEU A 283 4.98 13.16 -8.89
N ALA A 284 4.34 13.96 -8.04
CA ALA A 284 3.78 15.25 -8.41
C ALA A 284 4.80 16.40 -8.41
N GLU A 285 6.06 16.11 -8.01
CA GLU A 285 7.17 17.09 -8.02
C GLU A 285 6.82 18.39 -7.25
N ILE A 286 6.16 18.25 -6.11
CA ILE A 286 5.70 19.38 -5.29
C ILE A 286 6.90 20.20 -4.80
N SER A 287 6.93 21.47 -5.18
CA SER A 287 7.92 22.45 -4.77
C SER A 287 7.45 23.28 -3.57
N VAL A 288 8.39 23.97 -2.92
CA VAL A 288 8.07 24.93 -1.85
C VAL A 288 7.16 26.03 -2.39
N GLY A 289 6.06 26.32 -1.68
CA GLY A 289 5.06 27.31 -2.08
C GLY A 289 4.11 26.86 -3.20
N ALA A 290 4.17 25.60 -3.63
CA ALA A 290 3.30 25.07 -4.68
C ALA A 290 1.83 25.02 -4.25
N PHE A 291 0.93 25.25 -5.20
CA PHE A 291 -0.50 25.02 -5.06
C PHE A 291 -0.86 23.64 -5.64
N VAL A 292 -1.41 22.78 -4.79
CA VAL A 292 -1.75 21.39 -5.13
C VAL A 292 -3.26 21.18 -5.02
N LEU A 293 -3.87 20.60 -6.05
CA LEU A 293 -5.31 20.33 -6.09
C LEU A 293 -5.60 18.83 -6.15
N ASP A 294 -6.55 18.37 -5.33
CA ASP A 294 -7.27 17.11 -5.56
C ASP A 294 -8.75 17.41 -5.82
N PRO A 295 -9.21 17.39 -7.08
CA PRO A 295 -10.56 17.80 -7.43
C PRO A 295 -11.63 16.72 -7.15
N MET A 296 -11.23 15.56 -6.63
CA MET A 296 -12.11 14.47 -6.19
C MET A 296 -11.55 13.88 -4.88
N CYS A 297 -11.37 14.73 -3.88
CA CYS A 297 -10.53 14.41 -2.73
C CYS A 297 -11.06 13.29 -1.82
N GLY A 298 -12.35 12.94 -1.89
CA GLY A 298 -12.96 11.95 -1.01
C GLY A 298 -12.69 12.30 0.45
N LEU A 299 -12.08 11.37 1.19
CA LEU A 299 -11.69 11.54 2.60
C LEU A 299 -10.33 12.26 2.81
N GLY A 300 -9.77 12.86 1.75
CA GLY A 300 -8.59 13.72 1.80
C GLY A 300 -7.24 13.01 1.96
N THR A 301 -7.17 11.68 1.79
CA THR A 301 -5.94 10.92 2.12
C THR A 301 -4.72 11.31 1.28
N ILE A 302 -4.92 11.66 0.00
CA ILE A 302 -3.84 12.17 -0.87
C ILE A 302 -3.30 13.50 -0.32
N LEU A 303 -4.18 14.45 -0.02
CA LEU A 303 -3.80 15.75 0.52
C LEU A 303 -3.11 15.65 1.88
N LEU A 304 -3.58 14.74 2.76
CA LEU A 304 -2.95 14.51 4.06
C LEU A 304 -1.52 13.98 3.94
N GLU A 305 -1.30 12.97 3.10
CA GLU A 305 0.06 12.43 2.89
C GLU A 305 0.97 13.48 2.23
N ALA A 306 0.44 14.24 1.26
CA ALA A 306 1.20 15.30 0.60
C ALA A 306 1.57 16.42 1.58
N ALA A 307 0.61 16.94 2.36
CA ALA A 307 0.83 18.03 3.30
C ALA A 307 1.76 17.65 4.46
N LYS A 308 1.76 16.38 4.88
CA LYS A 308 2.75 15.88 5.87
C LYS A 308 4.16 15.79 5.30
N GLU A 309 4.30 15.62 3.99
CA GLU A 309 5.58 15.46 3.32
C GLU A 309 6.16 16.79 2.82
N TRP A 310 5.32 17.68 2.30
CA TRP A 310 5.71 19.01 1.81
C TRP A 310 4.93 20.12 2.54
N PRO A 311 5.24 20.39 3.82
CA PRO A 311 4.46 21.32 4.66
C PRO A 311 4.46 22.77 4.18
N GLU A 312 5.40 23.14 3.30
CA GLU A 312 5.53 24.48 2.73
C GLU A 312 4.68 24.71 1.46
N ALA A 313 3.85 23.74 1.07
CA ALA A 313 2.88 23.87 -0.03
C ALA A 313 1.46 24.14 0.49
N CYS A 314 0.58 24.58 -0.40
CA CYS A 314 -0.84 24.84 -0.13
C CYS A 314 -1.72 23.83 -0.86
N TYR A 315 -2.71 23.27 -0.17
CA TYR A 315 -3.47 22.13 -0.65
C TYR A 315 -4.96 22.45 -0.72
N TRP A 316 -5.58 22.11 -1.84
CA TRP A 316 -6.99 22.36 -2.10
C TRP A 316 -7.66 21.05 -2.46
N GLY A 317 -8.79 20.75 -1.83
CA GLY A 317 -9.57 19.55 -2.07
C GLY A 317 -11.00 19.88 -2.43
N THR A 318 -11.51 19.24 -3.49
CA THR A 318 -12.93 19.34 -3.83
C THR A 318 -13.58 17.98 -3.93
N ASP A 319 -14.84 17.90 -3.52
CA ASP A 319 -15.69 16.74 -3.78
C ASP A 319 -17.15 17.22 -3.95
N THR A 320 -17.95 16.42 -4.64
CA THR A 320 -19.38 16.69 -4.82
C THR A 320 -20.22 16.27 -3.62
N SER A 321 -19.69 15.38 -2.78
CA SER A 321 -20.39 14.78 -1.65
C SER A 321 -20.05 15.45 -0.33
N ASP A 322 -21.04 16.02 0.35
CA ASP A 322 -20.85 16.66 1.67
C ASP A 322 -20.26 15.68 2.69
N SER A 323 -20.74 14.43 2.72
CA SER A 323 -20.24 13.42 3.66
C SER A 323 -18.76 13.04 3.45
N GLN A 324 -18.24 13.15 2.22
CA GLN A 324 -16.81 12.95 1.95
C GLN A 324 -16.00 14.12 2.49
N LEU A 325 -16.44 15.36 2.23
CA LEU A 325 -15.80 16.57 2.74
C LEU A 325 -15.83 16.66 4.27
N GLU A 326 -16.93 16.25 4.90
CA GLU A 326 -17.03 16.13 6.36
C GLU A 326 -15.99 15.13 6.90
N GLY A 327 -15.90 13.95 6.28
CA GLY A 327 -14.91 12.93 6.65
C GLY A 327 -13.46 13.40 6.44
N ALA A 328 -13.20 14.13 5.35
CA ALA A 328 -11.92 14.76 5.08
C ALA A 328 -11.58 15.83 6.13
N SER A 329 -12.54 16.69 6.48
CA SER A 329 -12.36 17.72 7.51
C SER A 329 -11.99 17.11 8.87
N VAL A 330 -12.63 16.00 9.27
CA VAL A 330 -12.26 15.27 10.49
C VAL A 330 -10.82 14.77 10.45
N ASN A 331 -10.38 14.21 9.32
CA ASN A 331 -9.00 13.76 9.16
C ASN A 331 -7.99 14.92 9.18
N ILE A 332 -8.29 16.03 8.50
CA ILE A 332 -7.43 17.23 8.44
C ILE A 332 -7.23 17.81 9.85
N LYS A 333 -8.33 17.96 10.60
CA LYS A 333 -8.30 18.41 12.00
C LYS A 333 -7.48 17.48 12.88
N ALA A 334 -7.69 16.18 12.75
CA ALA A 334 -6.95 15.18 13.51
C ALA A 334 -5.45 15.15 13.17
N ALA A 335 -5.08 15.58 11.96
CA ALA A 335 -3.70 15.71 11.53
C ALA A 335 -3.07 17.07 11.86
N GLY A 336 -3.86 18.07 12.30
CA GLY A 336 -3.42 19.43 12.57
C GLY A 336 -2.97 20.16 11.29
N LEU A 337 -3.78 20.07 10.23
CA LEU A 337 -3.47 20.62 8.89
C LEU A 337 -4.53 21.61 8.39
N ASP A 338 -5.36 22.16 9.28
CA ASP A 338 -6.45 23.10 8.95
C ASP A 338 -5.95 24.39 8.28
N ASP A 339 -4.71 24.79 8.55
CA ASP A 339 -4.05 25.96 7.95
C ASP A 339 -3.41 25.67 6.58
N LYS A 340 -3.33 24.40 6.18
CA LYS A 340 -2.66 23.94 4.96
C LYS A 340 -3.61 23.41 3.90
N ILE A 341 -4.73 22.84 4.32
CA ILE A 341 -5.68 22.14 3.43
C ILE A 341 -7.04 22.86 3.45
N GLU A 342 -7.37 23.49 2.32
CA GLU A 342 -8.66 24.12 2.04
C GLU A 342 -9.60 23.09 1.38
N LEU A 343 -10.84 22.99 1.88
CA LEU A 343 -11.86 22.10 1.32
C LEU A 343 -13.08 22.90 0.88
N PHE A 344 -13.60 22.59 -0.32
CA PHE A 344 -14.86 23.17 -0.78
C PHE A 344 -15.62 22.22 -1.72
N LYS A 345 -16.93 22.40 -1.76
CA LYS A 345 -17.83 21.58 -2.57
C LYS A 345 -17.83 22.05 -4.02
N ALA A 346 -17.40 21.19 -4.93
CA ALA A 346 -17.41 21.47 -6.37
C ALA A 346 -17.46 20.17 -7.18
N SER A 347 -17.88 20.28 -8.44
CA SER A 347 -17.75 19.20 -9.41
C SER A 347 -16.50 19.40 -10.25
N VAL A 348 -15.69 18.36 -10.40
CA VAL A 348 -14.52 18.36 -11.31
C VAL A 348 -14.88 18.71 -12.76
N LYS A 349 -16.15 18.58 -13.16
CA LYS A 349 -16.63 18.94 -14.51
C LYS A 349 -16.69 20.45 -14.77
N ALA A 350 -16.71 21.26 -13.71
CA ALA A 350 -16.79 22.70 -13.78
C ALA A 350 -16.24 23.27 -12.46
N LEU A 351 -14.92 23.29 -12.33
CA LEU A 351 -14.27 23.78 -11.13
C LEU A 351 -14.41 25.31 -11.05
N PRO A 352 -14.88 25.88 -9.91
CA PRO A 352 -14.97 27.33 -9.72
C PRO A 352 -13.60 27.95 -9.40
N LEU A 353 -12.60 27.58 -10.20
CA LEU A 353 -11.19 27.94 -10.05
C LEU A 353 -10.68 28.57 -11.34
N PRO A 354 -9.84 29.62 -11.26
CA PRO A 354 -9.22 30.22 -12.44
C PRO A 354 -8.36 29.20 -13.21
N SER A 355 -8.22 29.42 -14.51
CA SER A 355 -7.25 28.66 -15.31
C SER A 355 -5.83 28.91 -14.80
N GLU A 356 -4.95 27.93 -14.94
CA GLU A 356 -3.52 28.02 -14.61
C GLU A 356 -3.24 28.52 -13.17
N SER A 357 -4.05 28.06 -12.22
CA SER A 357 -3.96 28.44 -10.81
C SER A 357 -3.15 27.46 -9.95
N PHE A 358 -2.98 26.21 -10.38
CA PHE A 358 -2.32 25.15 -9.61
C PHE A 358 -1.04 24.63 -10.28
N ASP A 359 -0.05 24.28 -9.46
CA ASP A 359 1.22 23.72 -9.89
C ASP A 359 1.16 22.19 -10.06
N ALA A 360 0.30 21.53 -9.26
CA ALA A 360 0.06 20.09 -9.38
C ALA A 360 -1.41 19.72 -9.17
N VAL A 361 -1.87 18.69 -9.89
CA VAL A 361 -3.17 18.05 -9.66
C VAL A 361 -2.93 16.57 -9.36
N ILE A 362 -3.44 16.07 -8.23
CA ILE A 362 -3.27 14.68 -7.81
C ILE A 362 -4.65 14.13 -7.46
N SER A 363 -5.09 13.04 -8.08
CA SER A 363 -6.44 12.54 -7.81
C SER A 363 -6.62 11.04 -8.02
N ASP A 364 -7.43 10.43 -7.14
CA ASP A 364 -7.97 9.08 -7.33
C ASP A 364 -9.31 9.16 -8.05
N ILE A 365 -9.29 8.97 -9.37
CA ILE A 365 -10.51 9.07 -10.18
C ILE A 365 -11.48 7.96 -9.72
N PRO A 366 -12.73 8.25 -9.32
CA PRO A 366 -13.61 7.21 -8.79
C PRO A 366 -13.91 6.10 -9.81
N PHE A 367 -13.81 4.83 -9.39
CA PHE A 367 -14.14 3.65 -10.20
C PHE A 367 -15.39 2.91 -9.73
N GLY A 368 -16.15 2.39 -10.69
CA GLY A 368 -17.45 1.77 -10.47
C GLY A 368 -17.47 0.49 -9.63
N LYS A 369 -18.18 0.58 -8.51
CA LYS A 369 -19.21 -0.39 -8.03
C LYS A 369 -20.39 0.33 -7.36
N LYS A 370 -20.16 1.52 -6.80
CA LYS A 370 -21.21 2.46 -6.34
C LYS A 370 -21.61 3.50 -7.40
N PHE A 371 -20.72 3.80 -8.33
CA PHE A 371 -20.97 4.67 -9.49
C PHE A 371 -21.17 3.78 -10.72
N LYS A 372 -22.30 3.93 -11.42
CA LYS A 372 -22.67 3.06 -12.55
C LYS A 372 -21.72 3.35 -13.71
N ILE A 373 -20.94 2.32 -14.06
CA ILE A 373 -19.90 2.21 -15.10
C ILE A 373 -20.29 2.74 -16.49
N THR A 374 -21.55 3.08 -16.76
CA THR A 374 -22.01 3.44 -18.11
C THR A 374 -22.02 4.95 -18.42
N LYS A 375 -22.09 5.86 -17.44
CA LYS A 375 -22.12 7.33 -17.71
C LYS A 375 -20.81 8.05 -17.40
N ASP A 376 -20.12 7.66 -16.34
CA ASP A 376 -18.91 8.35 -15.86
C ASP A 376 -17.68 8.13 -16.76
N ILE A 377 -17.71 7.07 -17.57
CA ILE A 377 -16.63 6.72 -18.50
C ILE A 377 -16.56 7.67 -19.71
N GLN A 378 -17.68 8.27 -20.12
CA GLN A 378 -17.70 9.29 -21.18
C GLN A 378 -17.18 10.64 -20.71
N LEU A 379 -17.07 10.84 -19.40
CA LEU A 379 -16.72 12.13 -18.78
C LEU A 379 -15.21 12.26 -18.51
N LEU A 380 -14.42 11.22 -18.75
CA LEU A 380 -12.97 11.26 -18.53
C LEU A 380 -12.28 12.37 -19.37
N PRO A 381 -12.60 12.58 -20.66
CA PRO A 381 -12.05 13.70 -21.42
C PRO A 381 -12.40 15.06 -20.82
N ASP A 382 -13.65 15.27 -20.40
CA ASP A 382 -14.09 16.54 -19.79
C ASP A 382 -13.39 16.79 -18.44
N ILE A 383 -13.26 15.74 -17.62
CA ILE A 383 -12.52 15.79 -16.35
C ILE A 383 -11.07 16.21 -16.59
N LEU A 384 -10.42 15.58 -17.55
CA LEU A 384 -9.01 15.86 -17.84
C LEU A 384 -8.81 17.24 -18.45
N GLN A 385 -9.75 17.70 -19.29
CA GLN A 385 -9.74 19.06 -19.82
C GLN A 385 -9.86 20.10 -18.70
N GLU A 386 -10.73 19.89 -17.71
CA GLU A 386 -10.85 20.79 -16.56
C GLU A 386 -9.60 20.76 -15.68
N MET A 387 -8.99 19.58 -15.47
CA MET A 387 -7.70 19.47 -14.77
C MET A 387 -6.57 20.18 -15.53
N GLU A 388 -6.49 20.02 -16.86
CA GLU A 388 -5.55 20.72 -17.74
C GLU A 388 -5.74 22.23 -17.69
N ARG A 389 -7.00 22.70 -17.65
CA ARG A 389 -7.35 24.12 -17.59
C ARG A 389 -6.82 24.78 -16.32
N VAL A 390 -7.02 24.17 -15.15
CA VAL A 390 -6.58 24.73 -13.86
C VAL A 390 -5.08 24.57 -13.61
N LEU A 391 -4.42 23.63 -14.28
CA LEU A 391 -2.98 23.40 -14.14
C LEU A 391 -2.15 24.46 -14.88
N ARG A 392 -1.09 24.97 -14.26
CA ARG A 392 -0.10 25.84 -14.89
C ARG A 392 0.73 25.11 -15.94
N VAL A 393 1.23 25.85 -16.94
CA VAL A 393 2.25 25.32 -17.86
C VAL A 393 3.48 24.89 -17.06
N GLY A 394 3.98 23.69 -17.35
CA GLY A 394 5.05 23.03 -16.59
C GLY A 394 4.56 22.20 -15.40
N GLY A 395 3.30 22.36 -14.99
CA GLY A 395 2.70 21.62 -13.88
C GLY A 395 2.48 20.14 -14.17
N ILE A 396 2.25 19.38 -13.10
CA ILE A 396 2.16 17.91 -13.14
C ILE A 396 0.75 17.44 -12.76
N ILE A 397 0.22 16.48 -13.51
CA ILE A 397 -0.99 15.75 -13.16
C ILE A 397 -0.61 14.32 -12.78
N VAL A 398 -1.08 13.83 -11.63
CA VAL A 398 -0.92 12.44 -11.19
C VAL A 398 -2.28 11.81 -10.91
N LEU A 399 -2.64 10.77 -11.67
CA LEU A 399 -3.95 10.13 -11.60
C LEU A 399 -3.83 8.65 -11.27
N LEU A 400 -4.64 8.18 -10.32
CA LEU A 400 -4.83 6.75 -10.10
C LEU A 400 -5.99 6.28 -10.96
N LEU A 401 -5.76 5.21 -11.73
CA LEU A 401 -6.64 4.68 -12.78
C LEU A 401 -6.77 3.16 -12.70
N ASN A 402 -7.98 2.61 -12.77
CA ASN A 402 -8.18 1.15 -12.82
C ASN A 402 -7.90 0.57 -14.23
N GLN A 403 -7.88 -0.76 -14.33
CA GLN A 403 -7.65 -1.46 -15.60
C GLN A 403 -8.63 -1.06 -16.73
N ASP A 404 -9.90 -0.78 -16.39
CA ASP A 404 -10.92 -0.45 -17.39
C ASP A 404 -10.72 0.97 -17.97
N LEU A 405 -10.38 1.95 -17.13
CA LEU A 405 -10.03 3.30 -17.60
C LEU A 405 -8.71 3.30 -18.35
N ARG A 406 -7.72 2.50 -17.94
CA ARG A 406 -6.48 2.30 -18.70
C ARG A 406 -6.75 1.87 -20.15
N LYS A 407 -7.60 0.85 -20.36
CA LYS A 407 -7.94 0.39 -21.72
C LYS A 407 -8.56 1.50 -22.58
N ARG A 408 -9.31 2.43 -21.96
CA ARG A 408 -9.89 3.57 -22.67
C ARG A 408 -8.90 4.67 -22.95
N MET A 409 -8.00 4.98 -22.02
CA MET A 409 -6.92 5.93 -22.28
C MET A 409 -6.01 5.44 -23.40
N ASP A 410 -5.69 4.14 -23.41
CA ASP A 410 -4.97 3.50 -24.52
C ASP A 410 -5.77 3.60 -25.84
N GLY A 411 -7.10 3.46 -25.78
CA GLY A 411 -7.98 3.62 -26.94
C GLY A 411 -8.02 5.05 -27.47
N ILE A 412 -8.15 6.04 -26.59
CA ILE A 412 -8.12 7.47 -26.93
C ILE A 412 -6.79 7.83 -27.56
N ALA A 413 -5.66 7.39 -26.97
CA ALA A 413 -4.33 7.64 -27.52
C ALA A 413 -4.14 7.03 -28.92
N LYS A 414 -4.63 5.81 -29.17
CA LYS A 414 -4.53 5.15 -30.48
C LYS A 414 -5.39 5.79 -31.57
N THR A 415 -6.56 6.35 -31.21
CA THR A 415 -7.38 7.10 -32.17
C THR A 415 -6.65 8.36 -32.64
N VAL A 416 -5.93 9.06 -31.75
CA VAL A 416 -5.11 10.24 -32.08
C VAL A 416 -3.99 9.89 -33.07
N GLU A 417 -3.29 8.77 -32.85
CA GLU A 417 -2.20 8.32 -33.73
C GLU A 417 -2.71 7.99 -35.15
N ASN A 418 -3.87 7.33 -35.24
CA ASN A 418 -4.46 6.96 -36.53
C ASN A 418 -5.06 8.16 -37.29
N GLU A 419 -5.66 9.13 -36.60
CA GLU A 419 -6.14 10.36 -37.24
C GLU A 419 -4.99 11.23 -37.76
N SER A 420 -3.86 11.25 -37.04
CA SER A 420 -2.63 11.93 -37.47
C SER A 420 -1.99 11.27 -38.72
N LEU A 421 -2.06 9.94 -38.83
CA LEU A 421 -1.55 9.20 -39.99
C LEU A 421 -2.49 9.30 -41.20
N ASN A 422 -3.80 9.32 -40.99
CA ASN A 422 -4.79 9.46 -42.07
C ASN A 422 -4.82 10.87 -42.66
N ALA A 423 -4.59 11.91 -41.86
CA ALA A 423 -4.44 13.28 -42.36
C ALA A 423 -3.20 13.48 -43.27
N ILE A 424 -2.18 12.63 -43.15
CA ILE A 424 -1.01 12.60 -44.03
C ILE A 424 -1.30 11.80 -45.31
N ALA A 425 -2.20 10.81 -45.25
CA ALA A 425 -2.58 9.99 -46.39
C ALA A 425 -3.63 10.63 -47.31
N ASP A 426 -4.55 11.44 -46.77
CA ASP A 426 -5.60 12.14 -47.56
C ASP A 426 -5.09 13.40 -48.30
N GLY A 427 -3.81 13.75 -48.17
CA GLY A 427 -3.15 14.78 -48.99
C GLY A 427 -2.78 14.30 -50.41
N ALA A 428 -3.04 13.03 -50.74
CA ALA A 428 -2.64 12.42 -52.01
C ALA A 428 -3.83 11.74 -52.72
N GLY A 429 -4.78 12.54 -53.22
CA GLY A 429 -5.70 12.04 -54.23
C GLY A 429 -6.98 12.82 -54.37
N GLU A 430 -6.98 13.83 -55.24
CA GLU A 430 -8.05 14.06 -56.23
C GLU A 430 -7.67 15.24 -57.14
N THR A 431 -6.94 14.96 -58.22
CA THR A 431 -6.93 15.83 -59.40
C THR A 431 -7.78 15.18 -60.48
N THR A 432 -8.99 15.72 -60.64
CA THR A 432 -9.85 15.53 -61.79
C THR A 432 -9.15 16.05 -63.05
N ALA A 433 -9.20 15.24 -64.10
CA ALA A 433 -8.55 15.48 -65.38
C ALA A 433 -9.13 16.74 -66.07
N VAL A 434 -8.27 17.72 -66.35
CA VAL A 434 -8.50 18.74 -67.35
C VAL A 434 -7.35 18.72 -68.37
N LYS A 435 -7.74 18.68 -69.65
CA LYS A 435 -6.92 18.51 -70.85
C LYS A 435 -5.78 19.52 -70.94
N ALA A 436 -4.62 19.02 -71.38
CA ALA A 436 -3.47 19.82 -71.78
C ALA A 436 -3.67 20.49 -73.15
N LEU A 437 -3.12 21.71 -73.30
CA LEU A 437 -2.36 22.13 -74.47
C LEU A 437 -1.53 23.39 -74.15
N ASN A 438 -0.22 23.24 -74.42
CA ASN A 438 0.93 24.16 -74.53
C ASN A 438 0.58 25.66 -74.77
N ASN A 439 1.39 26.67 -74.40
CA ASN A 439 2.81 26.84 -74.71
C ASN A 439 3.40 28.08 -74.00
N ASP A 440 4.74 28.11 -73.89
CA ASP A 440 5.67 29.25 -73.77
C ASP A 440 5.79 30.10 -72.48
N GLY A 441 7.05 30.26 -72.04
CA GLY A 441 7.53 31.55 -71.52
C GLY A 441 8.27 31.58 -70.18
N ASN A 442 9.58 31.36 -70.20
CA ASN A 442 10.66 32.07 -69.50
C ASN A 442 10.57 32.55 -68.02
N SER A 443 11.57 32.08 -67.26
CA SER A 443 12.47 32.82 -66.35
C SER A 443 11.96 33.67 -65.17
N SER A 444 12.37 33.21 -63.98
CA SER A 444 13.12 33.93 -62.93
C SER A 444 12.41 34.84 -61.92
N SER A 445 12.91 34.65 -60.69
CA SER A 445 13.04 35.59 -59.56
C SER A 445 11.87 35.80 -58.59
N LEU A 446 12.08 35.22 -57.40
CA LEU A 446 11.97 35.80 -56.05
C LEU A 446 10.95 36.92 -55.80
N GLY A 447 10.05 36.64 -54.85
CA GLY A 447 9.69 37.61 -53.82
C GLY A 447 8.22 37.61 -53.42
N ALA A 448 8.03 37.48 -52.10
CA ALA A 448 6.88 37.93 -51.31
C ALA A 448 5.63 37.01 -51.22
N GLY A 449 5.49 36.47 -50.01
CA GLY A 449 4.27 36.57 -49.20
C GLY A 449 3.08 35.75 -49.64
N ILE A 450 2.81 34.65 -48.92
CA ILE A 450 1.48 34.03 -48.88
C ILE A 450 1.17 33.70 -47.43
N GLU A 451 0.16 34.39 -46.90
CA GLU A 451 -0.56 34.04 -45.69
C GLU A 451 -1.00 32.57 -45.78
N GLU A 452 -0.60 31.73 -44.81
CA GLU A 452 -1.12 30.38 -44.74
C GLU A 452 -2.57 30.40 -44.22
N PRO A 453 -3.47 29.64 -44.86
CA PRO A 453 -4.88 29.63 -44.51
C PRO A 453 -5.07 28.89 -43.20
N VAL A 454 -5.67 29.60 -42.24
CA VAL A 454 -6.25 29.03 -41.03
C VAL A 454 -7.32 28.00 -41.45
N LEU A 455 -6.99 26.71 -41.30
CA LEU A 455 -7.95 25.62 -41.40
C LEU A 455 -8.18 25.05 -39.99
N SER A 456 -9.32 25.43 -39.41
CA SER A 456 -9.81 24.84 -38.17
C SER A 456 -10.33 23.43 -38.44
N CYS A 457 -9.57 22.42 -38.02
CA CYS A 457 -9.99 21.03 -37.97
C CYS A 457 -10.17 20.61 -36.50
N GLY A 458 -11.21 19.81 -36.22
CA GLY A 458 -11.70 19.47 -34.88
C GLY A 458 -10.60 19.03 -33.90
N GLN A 459 -10.37 19.85 -32.89
CA GLN A 459 -9.29 19.74 -31.93
C GLN A 459 -9.57 18.62 -30.91
N MET A 460 -8.75 17.56 -30.88
CA MET A 460 -8.73 16.64 -29.74
C MET A 460 -8.20 17.38 -28.50
N ARG A 461 -8.98 17.36 -27.41
CA ARG A 461 -8.79 18.13 -26.17
C ARG A 461 -7.81 17.47 -25.18
N PHE A 462 -6.57 17.27 -25.62
CA PHE A 462 -5.42 16.88 -24.76
C PHE A 462 -4.13 17.56 -25.23
N GLY A 463 -4.23 18.73 -25.87
CA GLY A 463 -3.15 19.28 -26.68
C GLY A 463 -1.88 19.63 -25.92
N SER A 464 -1.97 19.86 -24.60
CA SER A 464 -0.82 20.27 -23.79
C SER A 464 -0.36 19.25 -22.76
N LEU A 465 -1.08 18.13 -22.56
CA LEU A 465 -0.67 17.11 -21.59
C LEU A 465 0.15 16.00 -22.24
N VAL A 466 1.42 15.88 -21.86
CA VAL A 466 2.33 14.83 -22.34
C VAL A 466 2.47 13.74 -21.27
N PRO A 467 2.31 12.45 -21.61
CA PRO A 467 2.57 11.35 -20.68
C PRO A 467 4.05 11.35 -20.24
N ASP A 468 4.28 11.27 -18.93
CA ASP A 468 5.61 11.29 -18.31
C ASP A 468 5.91 10.01 -17.49
N GLY A 469 4.91 9.14 -17.29
CA GLY A 469 5.14 7.83 -16.69
C GLY A 469 3.85 7.09 -16.35
N ILE A 470 3.94 5.76 -16.32
CA ILE A 470 2.85 4.86 -15.89
C ILE A 470 3.42 3.87 -14.90
N TYR A 471 2.80 3.77 -13.73
CA TYR A 471 3.26 2.92 -12.62
C TYR A 471 2.13 1.99 -12.20
N GLU A 472 2.32 0.69 -12.41
CA GLU A 472 1.35 -0.31 -11.94
C GLU A 472 1.43 -0.46 -10.42
N VAL A 473 0.28 -0.45 -9.75
CA VAL A 473 0.15 -0.61 -8.29
C VAL A 473 -1.07 -1.48 -7.96
N SER A 474 -1.03 -2.18 -6.83
CA SER A 474 -2.20 -2.96 -6.37
C SER A 474 -2.94 -2.26 -5.24
N LEU A 475 -4.27 -2.18 -5.37
CA LEU A 475 -5.20 -1.77 -4.32
C LEU A 475 -5.71 -2.98 -3.51
N GLY A 476 -4.93 -4.05 -3.48
CA GLY A 476 -5.24 -5.31 -2.80
C GLY A 476 -5.89 -6.34 -3.73
N LYS A 477 -7.18 -6.15 -4.04
CA LYS A 477 -7.95 -7.08 -4.91
C LYS A 477 -7.93 -6.70 -6.39
N THR A 478 -7.64 -5.43 -6.68
CA THR A 478 -7.67 -4.86 -8.02
C THR A 478 -6.33 -4.23 -8.31
N ASP A 479 -5.85 -4.40 -9.53
CA ASP A 479 -4.70 -3.67 -10.03
C ASP A 479 -5.15 -2.30 -10.55
N ALA A 480 -4.27 -1.33 -10.39
CA ALA A 480 -4.46 0.07 -10.74
C ALA A 480 -3.14 0.63 -11.27
N PHE A 481 -3.21 1.81 -11.87
CA PHE A 481 -2.12 2.46 -12.56
C PHE A 481 -2.06 3.91 -12.15
N ILE A 482 -0.90 4.36 -11.69
CA ILE A 482 -0.63 5.77 -11.48
C ILE A 482 -0.09 6.32 -12.79
N TYR A 483 -0.82 7.25 -13.39
CA TYR A 483 -0.39 7.98 -14.57
C TYR A 483 0.18 9.32 -14.14
N LYS A 484 1.30 9.69 -14.74
CA LYS A 484 1.91 11.01 -14.60
C LYS A 484 1.86 11.72 -15.95
N TYR A 485 1.38 12.95 -15.96
CA TYR A 485 1.37 13.84 -17.12
C TYR A 485 2.04 15.16 -16.77
N LYS A 486 2.65 15.79 -17.77
CA LYS A 486 3.19 17.15 -17.67
C LYS A 486 2.50 18.06 -18.67
N LYS A 487 2.10 19.25 -18.22
CA LYS A 487 1.55 20.28 -19.11
C LYS A 487 2.69 21.03 -19.80
N ILE A 488 2.70 21.05 -21.13
CA ILE A 488 3.66 21.78 -21.96
C ILE A 488 3.02 23.05 -22.55
N SER A 489 3.83 24.02 -22.97
CA SER A 489 3.29 25.18 -23.69
C SER A 489 2.88 24.77 -25.10
N THR A 490 1.68 25.19 -25.54
CA THR A 490 1.21 24.99 -26.91
C THR A 490 1.80 26.01 -27.90
N ALA A 491 2.63 26.95 -27.44
CA ALA A 491 3.16 28.06 -28.25
C ALA A 491 4.38 27.70 -29.14
N GLY A 492 4.70 26.42 -29.34
CA GLY A 492 5.89 25.96 -30.07
C GLY A 492 5.68 25.50 -31.52
N ASN A 493 4.44 25.39 -32.01
CA ASN A 493 4.12 24.97 -33.38
C ASN A 493 3.28 26.06 -34.08
N LYS A 494 3.85 27.25 -34.26
CA LYS A 494 3.27 28.29 -35.11
C LYS A 494 4.18 28.59 -36.27
#